data_AF-A0A9X9A9T6-F1
#
_entry.id   AF-A0A9X9A9T6-F1
#
_cell.length_a   1.000
_cell.length_b   1.000
_cell.length_c   1.000
_cell.angle_alpha   90.00
_cell.angle_beta   90.00
_cell.angle_gamma   90.00
#
_symmetry.space_group_name_H-M   'P 1'
#
loop_
_entity.id
_entity.type
_entity.pdbx_description
1 polymer ?
#
loop_
_entity_poly.entity_id
_entity_poly.type
_entity_poly.pdbx_seq_one_letter_code
_entity_poly.pdbx_strand_id
1 'polypeptide(L)'
;KQLLDDKVGSLEIQENSVKKRIQQRIEFLESNRKKVDSLKKGKQEQKQDSLNQYKENTITSINQRIHPLEQEIFVKKQELDGLSSQNETTTIKANKDGIVQFPVIIQPGDLIDFGQEIVSIIPKEDKKKVKIFLSAQEIKGVKKGDTVQYSFKLKKT
;
A
#
# COMPACT_ATOMS: atom_id res chain seq x y z
N LYS A 1 23.05 100.85 -16.49
CA LYS A 1 23.85 99.62 -16.26
C LYS A 1 23.37 98.90 -15.00
N GLN A 2 23.36 99.56 -13.83
CA GLN A 2 22.93 98.98 -12.55
C GLN A 2 21.54 98.30 -12.53
N LEU A 3 20.49 98.94 -13.08
CA LEU A 3 19.13 98.36 -13.18
C LEU A 3 19.02 97.09 -14.04
N LEU A 4 19.93 96.91 -15.01
CA LEU A 4 19.96 95.71 -15.86
C LEU A 4 20.68 94.57 -15.15
N ASP A 5 21.77 94.87 -14.44
CA ASP A 5 22.52 93.90 -13.63
C ASP A 5 21.67 93.36 -12.47
N ASP A 6 20.89 94.23 -11.80
CA ASP A 6 19.96 93.82 -10.73
C ASP A 6 18.85 92.87 -11.25
N LYS A 7 18.39 93.09 -12.49
CA LYS A 7 17.37 92.24 -13.12
C LYS A 7 17.93 90.90 -13.56
N VAL A 8 19.19 90.87 -14.02
CA VAL A 8 19.91 89.63 -14.34
C VAL A 8 20.14 88.80 -13.06
N GLY A 9 20.61 89.42 -11.97
CA GLY A 9 20.77 88.73 -10.69
C GLY A 9 19.45 88.18 -10.12
N SER A 10 18.35 88.91 -10.27
CA SER A 10 17.01 88.42 -9.89
C SER A 10 16.58 87.18 -10.69
N LEU A 11 16.83 87.17 -12.00
CA LEU A 11 16.52 86.03 -12.88
C LEU A 11 17.38 84.80 -12.56
N GLU A 12 18.66 84.97 -12.25
CA GLU A 12 19.55 83.87 -11.83
C GLU A 12 19.11 83.23 -10.50
N ILE A 13 18.66 84.05 -9.54
CA ILE A 13 18.10 83.55 -8.27
C ILE A 13 16.82 82.75 -8.53
N GLN A 14 15.95 83.25 -9.42
CA GLN A 14 14.72 82.54 -9.81
C GLN A 14 15.03 81.21 -10.50
N GLU A 15 15.96 81.20 -11.46
CA GLU A 15 16.39 79.99 -12.18
C GLU A 15 16.95 78.95 -11.20
N ASN A 16 17.84 79.34 -10.29
CA ASN A 16 18.38 78.45 -9.28
C ASN A 16 17.31 77.90 -8.32
N SER A 17 16.32 78.72 -7.97
CA SER A 17 15.19 78.27 -7.13
C SER A 17 14.32 77.24 -7.84
N VAL A 18 14.13 77.38 -9.16
CA VAL A 18 13.35 76.47 -9.99
C VAL A 18 14.13 75.18 -10.19
N LYS A 19 15.43 75.25 -10.48
CA LYS A 19 16.32 74.10 -10.65
C LYS A 19 16.39 73.24 -9.40
N LYS A 20 16.49 73.85 -8.21
CA LYS A 20 16.43 73.13 -6.92
C LYS A 20 15.09 72.41 -6.71
N ARG A 21 13.97 73.06 -7.03
CA ARG A 21 12.64 72.44 -6.93
C ARG A 21 12.46 71.27 -7.89
N ILE A 22 12.98 71.38 -9.11
CA ILE A 22 12.98 70.29 -10.10
C ILE A 22 13.80 69.11 -9.57
N GLN A 23 15.01 69.36 -9.06
CA GLN A 23 15.87 68.31 -8.53
C GLN A 23 15.22 67.57 -7.35
N GLN A 24 14.66 68.30 -6.39
CA GLN A 24 13.92 67.72 -5.26
C GLN A 24 12.73 66.88 -5.73
N ARG A 25 12.04 67.32 -6.79
CA ARG A 25 10.89 66.58 -7.35
C ARG A 25 11.34 65.29 -8.04
N ILE A 26 12.46 65.30 -8.75
CA ILE A 26 13.04 64.11 -9.38
C ILE A 26 13.38 63.07 -8.31
N GLU A 27 14.11 63.46 -7.27
CA GLU A 27 14.50 62.57 -6.17
C GLU A 27 13.28 61.98 -5.44
N PHE A 28 12.26 62.80 -5.19
CA PHE A 28 11.01 62.34 -4.59
C PHE A 28 10.27 61.32 -5.49
N LEU A 29 10.20 61.58 -6.79
CA LEU A 29 9.55 60.68 -7.75
C LEU A 29 10.31 59.36 -7.90
N GLU A 30 11.63 59.39 -7.93
CA GLU A 30 12.47 58.17 -7.95
C GLU A 30 12.29 57.34 -6.68
N SER A 31 12.27 57.98 -5.51
CA SER A 31 12.01 57.32 -4.23
C SER A 31 10.65 56.63 -4.21
N ASN A 32 9.61 57.32 -4.70
CA ASN A 32 8.28 56.73 -4.81
C ASN A 32 8.21 55.58 -5.81
N ARG A 33 8.89 55.71 -6.97
CA ARG A 33 8.97 54.63 -7.95
C ARG A 33 9.60 53.37 -7.36
N LYS A 34 10.71 53.51 -6.63
CA LYS A 34 11.37 52.39 -5.93
C LYS A 34 10.44 51.71 -4.92
N LYS A 35 9.66 52.49 -4.16
CA LYS A 35 8.65 51.97 -3.21
C LYS A 35 7.52 51.22 -3.91
N VAL A 36 7.03 51.73 -5.04
CA VAL A 36 5.98 51.07 -5.82
C VAL A 36 6.49 49.74 -6.41
N ASP A 37 7.73 49.74 -6.94
CA ASP A 37 8.33 48.52 -7.50
C ASP A 37 8.56 47.44 -6.43
N SER A 38 9.01 47.82 -5.22
CA SER A 38 9.17 46.87 -4.12
C SER A 38 7.84 46.29 -3.64
N LEU A 39 6.80 47.13 -3.51
CA LEU A 39 5.45 46.67 -3.17
C LEU A 39 4.88 45.72 -4.23
N LYS A 40 5.11 46.00 -5.51
CA LYS A 40 4.66 45.14 -6.62
C LYS A 40 5.35 43.78 -6.57
N LYS A 41 6.67 43.74 -6.34
CA LYS A 41 7.44 42.50 -6.17
C LYS A 41 6.95 41.71 -4.95
N GLY A 42 6.80 42.36 -3.80
CA GLY A 42 6.31 41.69 -2.58
C GLY A 42 4.91 41.10 -2.76
N LYS A 43 3.98 41.79 -3.45
CA LYS A 43 2.66 41.22 -3.78
C LYS A 43 2.74 40.03 -4.74
N GLN A 44 3.71 40.02 -5.65
CA GLN A 44 3.91 38.93 -6.60
C GLN A 44 4.48 37.69 -5.91
N GLU A 45 5.44 37.88 -5.00
CA GLU A 45 5.99 36.82 -4.14
C GLU A 45 4.91 36.24 -3.24
N GLN A 46 4.11 37.07 -2.54
CA GLN A 46 2.99 36.60 -1.73
C GLN A 46 1.97 35.77 -2.50
N LYS A 47 1.66 36.16 -3.75
CA LYS A 47 0.78 35.36 -4.62
C LYS A 47 1.41 34.01 -4.97
N GLN A 48 2.71 33.99 -5.24
CA GLN A 48 3.43 32.75 -5.55
C GLN A 48 3.47 31.83 -4.33
N ASP A 49 3.73 32.36 -3.14
CA ASP A 49 3.75 31.61 -1.88
C ASP A 49 2.37 31.03 -1.57
N SER A 50 1.32 31.83 -1.71
CA SER A 50 -0.07 31.37 -1.53
C SER A 50 -0.43 30.23 -2.49
N LEU A 51 0.03 30.34 -3.76
CA LEU A 51 -0.19 29.30 -4.76
C LEU A 51 0.59 28.02 -4.42
N ASN A 52 1.82 28.14 -3.94
CA ASN A 52 2.64 27.00 -3.52
C ASN A 52 2.01 26.30 -2.31
N GLN A 53 1.60 27.05 -1.29
CA GLN A 53 0.90 26.51 -0.13
C GLN A 53 -0.40 25.80 -0.51
N TYR A 54 -1.19 26.37 -1.44
CA TYR A 54 -2.39 25.71 -1.95
C TYR A 54 -2.06 24.36 -2.60
N LYS A 55 -1.01 24.30 -3.43
CA LYS A 55 -0.57 23.05 -4.08
C LYS A 55 -0.13 22.02 -3.05
N GLU A 56 0.72 22.40 -2.10
CA GLU A 56 1.24 21.51 -1.04
C GLU A 56 0.12 20.98 -0.15
N ASN A 57 -0.80 21.84 0.28
CA ASN A 57 -1.95 21.45 1.09
C ASN A 57 -2.88 20.49 0.33
N THR A 58 -3.08 20.74 -0.97
CA THR A 58 -3.89 19.87 -1.82
C THR A 58 -3.24 18.49 -1.97
N ILE A 59 -1.93 18.44 -2.25
CA ILE A 59 -1.18 17.17 -2.34
C ILE A 59 -1.24 16.41 -1.02
N THR A 60 -1.02 17.10 0.10
CA THR A 60 -1.08 16.51 1.44
C THR A 60 -2.46 15.93 1.73
N SER A 61 -3.53 16.68 1.43
CA SER A 61 -4.91 16.23 1.61
C SER A 61 -5.23 15.00 0.76
N ILE A 62 -4.77 14.97 -0.50
CA ILE A 62 -4.95 13.80 -1.38
C ILE A 62 -4.20 12.59 -0.80
N ASN A 63 -2.95 12.75 -0.39
CA ASN A 63 -2.17 11.65 0.18
C ASN A 63 -2.78 11.11 1.49
N GLN A 64 -3.30 12.00 2.34
CA GLN A 64 -4.03 11.62 3.56
C GLN A 64 -5.32 10.82 3.25
N ARG A 65 -5.92 10.99 2.07
CA ARG A 65 -7.07 10.21 1.62
C ARG A 65 -6.69 8.90 0.94
N ILE A 66 -5.56 8.84 0.24
CA ILE A 66 -5.08 7.63 -0.45
C ILE A 66 -4.73 6.54 0.57
N HIS A 67 -3.97 6.88 1.61
CA HIS A 67 -3.48 5.89 2.57
C HIS A 67 -4.59 5.03 3.23
N PRO A 68 -5.67 5.60 3.80
CA PRO A 68 -6.75 4.79 4.38
C PRO A 68 -7.49 3.95 3.33
N LEU A 69 -7.64 4.45 2.10
CA LEU A 69 -8.27 3.68 1.02
C LEU A 69 -7.42 2.48 0.60
N GLU A 70 -6.10 2.63 0.53
CA GLU A 70 -5.19 1.52 0.25
C GLU A 70 -5.24 0.45 1.34
N GLN A 71 -5.30 0.87 2.61
CA GLN A 71 -5.47 -0.05 3.75
C GLN A 71 -6.82 -0.78 3.67
N GLU A 72 -7.90 -0.07 3.37
CA GLU A 72 -9.22 -0.68 3.21
C GLU A 72 -9.24 -1.71 2.07
N ILE A 73 -8.63 -1.38 0.92
CA ILE A 73 -8.50 -2.30 -0.21
C ILE A 73 -7.70 -3.54 0.18
N PHE A 74 -6.62 -3.37 0.93
CA PHE A 74 -5.80 -4.49 1.41
C PHE A 74 -6.59 -5.43 2.33
N VAL A 75 -7.31 -4.89 3.30
CA VAL A 75 -8.16 -5.68 4.21
C VAL A 75 -9.24 -6.43 3.42
N LYS A 76 -9.96 -5.74 2.52
CA LYS A 76 -11.00 -6.38 1.70
C LYS A 76 -10.46 -7.50 0.80
N LYS A 77 -9.23 -7.36 0.30
CA LYS A 77 -8.57 -8.45 -0.45
C LYS A 77 -8.30 -9.66 0.43
N GLN A 78 -7.78 -9.46 1.65
CA GLN A 78 -7.58 -10.56 2.59
C GLN A 78 -8.89 -11.25 2.98
N GLU A 79 -9.96 -10.48 3.18
CA GLU A 79 -11.31 -11.03 3.43
C GLU A 79 -11.79 -11.88 2.25
N LEU A 80 -11.63 -11.41 1.00
CA LEU A 80 -11.98 -12.17 -0.20
C LEU A 80 -11.17 -13.46 -0.34
N ASP A 81 -9.86 -13.41 -0.11
CA ASP A 81 -8.98 -14.58 -0.17
C ASP A 81 -9.37 -15.61 0.91
N GLY A 82 -9.72 -15.12 2.11
CA GLY A 82 -10.25 -15.93 3.20
C GLY A 82 -11.57 -16.61 2.83
N LEU A 83 -12.52 -15.88 2.25
CA LEU A 83 -13.80 -16.43 1.77
C LEU A 83 -13.61 -17.43 0.64
N SER A 84 -12.68 -17.18 -0.29
CA SER A 84 -12.35 -18.11 -1.37
C SER A 84 -11.80 -19.43 -0.80
N SER A 85 -10.87 -19.33 0.15
CA SER A 85 -10.31 -20.51 0.82
C SER A 85 -11.37 -21.27 1.62
N GLN A 86 -12.27 -20.58 2.32
CA GLN A 86 -13.41 -21.20 3.00
C GLN A 86 -14.31 -21.94 2.01
N ASN A 87 -14.62 -21.32 0.87
CA ASN A 87 -15.44 -21.95 -0.17
C ASN A 87 -14.79 -23.22 -0.71
N GLU A 88 -13.47 -23.24 -0.93
CA GLU A 88 -12.75 -24.45 -1.33
C GLU A 88 -12.85 -25.56 -0.28
N THR A 89 -12.82 -25.22 1.02
CA THR A 89 -12.97 -26.21 2.10
C THR A 89 -14.38 -26.78 2.24
N THR A 90 -15.41 -26.17 1.63
CA THR A 90 -16.78 -26.73 1.62
C THR A 90 -16.91 -27.94 0.69
N THR A 91 -16.00 -28.09 -0.27
CA THR A 91 -16.01 -29.19 -1.24
C THR A 91 -14.84 -30.13 -0.97
N ILE A 92 -15.13 -31.29 -0.40
CA ILE A 92 -14.10 -32.29 -0.09
C ILE A 92 -13.84 -33.15 -1.34
N LYS A 93 -12.59 -33.15 -1.80
CA LYS A 93 -12.13 -33.93 -2.96
C LYS A 93 -11.03 -34.89 -2.56
N ALA A 94 -11.01 -36.06 -3.19
CA ALA A 94 -9.94 -37.02 -3.06
C ALA A 94 -8.62 -36.45 -3.60
N ASN A 95 -7.51 -36.64 -2.87
CA ASN A 95 -6.18 -36.24 -3.32
C ASN A 95 -5.53 -37.27 -4.27
N LYS A 96 -5.99 -38.52 -4.24
CA LYS A 96 -5.49 -39.63 -5.04
C LYS A 96 -6.63 -40.59 -5.39
N ASP A 97 -6.43 -41.32 -6.49
CA ASP A 97 -7.32 -42.42 -6.87
C ASP A 97 -7.21 -43.58 -5.88
N GLY A 98 -8.36 -44.14 -5.52
CA GLY A 98 -8.43 -45.14 -4.47
C GLY A 98 -9.75 -45.90 -4.43
N ILE A 99 -9.87 -46.75 -3.41
CA ILE A 99 -11.12 -47.36 -2.99
C ILE A 99 -11.64 -46.54 -1.81
N VAL A 100 -12.88 -46.07 -1.94
CA VAL A 100 -13.55 -45.27 -0.91
C VAL A 100 -14.08 -46.18 0.19
N GLN A 101 -13.81 -45.83 1.44
CA GLN A 101 -14.35 -46.47 2.63
C GLN A 101 -15.03 -45.42 3.50
N PHE A 102 -16.22 -45.76 4.01
CA PHE A 102 -16.98 -44.92 4.91
C PHE A 102 -16.89 -45.50 6.33
N PRO A 103 -16.00 -44.97 7.19
CA PRO A 103 -15.92 -45.39 8.58
C PRO A 103 -17.18 -44.98 9.37
N VAL A 104 -17.87 -43.94 8.91
CA VAL A 104 -19.11 -43.40 9.50
C VAL A 104 -20.14 -43.23 8.38
N ILE A 105 -21.42 -43.46 8.71
CA ILE A 105 -22.53 -43.20 7.80
C ILE A 105 -22.86 -41.71 7.89
N ILE A 106 -22.89 -41.02 6.74
CA ILE A 106 -23.20 -39.58 6.65
C ILE A 106 -24.46 -39.42 5.81
N GLN A 107 -25.38 -38.60 6.30
CA GLN A 107 -26.65 -38.28 5.65
C GLN A 107 -26.72 -36.79 5.31
N PRO A 108 -27.49 -36.41 4.27
CA PRO A 108 -27.77 -35.02 3.99
C PRO A 108 -28.42 -34.32 5.20
N GLY A 109 -27.84 -33.21 5.64
CA GLY A 109 -28.29 -32.45 6.80
C GLY A 109 -27.46 -32.69 8.08
N ASP A 110 -26.55 -33.66 8.07
CA ASP A 110 -25.62 -33.87 9.19
C ASP A 110 -24.65 -32.69 9.33
N LEU A 111 -24.37 -32.32 10.59
CA LEU A 111 -23.33 -31.35 10.93
C LEU A 111 -21.99 -32.07 11.04
N ILE A 112 -20.97 -31.52 10.37
CA ILE A 112 -19.61 -32.08 10.35
C ILE A 112 -18.66 -31.06 10.95
N ASP A 113 -17.91 -31.49 11.97
CA ASP A 113 -16.92 -30.64 12.61
C ASP A 113 -15.59 -30.62 11.82
N PHE A 114 -14.84 -29.52 11.95
CA PHE A 114 -13.53 -29.42 11.33
C PHE A 114 -12.58 -30.49 11.88
N GLY A 115 -11.93 -31.23 10.97
CA GLY A 115 -10.99 -32.30 11.31
C GLY A 115 -11.65 -33.65 11.64
N GLN A 116 -12.97 -33.75 11.59
CA GLN A 116 -13.67 -35.03 11.72
C GLN A 116 -13.35 -35.95 10.52
N GLU A 117 -12.96 -37.19 10.79
CA GLU A 117 -12.76 -38.20 9.75
C GLU A 117 -14.11 -38.67 9.21
N ILE A 118 -14.39 -38.35 7.95
CA ILE A 118 -15.66 -38.69 7.29
C ILE A 118 -15.55 -39.82 6.27
N VAL A 119 -14.42 -39.89 5.58
CA VAL A 119 -14.17 -40.81 4.46
C VAL A 119 -12.69 -41.17 4.47
N SER A 120 -12.39 -42.45 4.25
CA SER A 120 -11.03 -42.94 4.05
C SER A 120 -10.85 -43.41 2.61
N ILE A 121 -9.71 -43.07 2.00
CA ILE A 121 -9.37 -43.48 0.64
C ILE A 121 -8.15 -44.39 0.71
N ILE A 122 -8.32 -45.66 0.33
CA ILE A 122 -7.21 -46.60 0.18
C ILE A 122 -6.64 -46.41 -1.23
N PRO A 123 -5.41 -45.91 -1.39
CA PRO A 123 -4.83 -45.68 -2.71
C PRO A 123 -4.75 -46.98 -3.51
N LYS A 124 -4.99 -46.92 -4.82
CA LYS A 124 -4.84 -48.07 -5.74
C LYS A 124 -3.37 -48.41 -6.06
N GLU A 125 -2.41 -47.96 -5.24
CA GLU A 125 -0.99 -48.25 -5.47
C GLU A 125 -0.72 -49.77 -5.38
N ASP A 126 0.06 -50.30 -6.33
CA ASP A 126 0.37 -51.74 -6.41
C ASP A 126 1.17 -52.24 -5.20
N LYS A 127 1.93 -51.34 -4.55
CA LYS A 127 2.82 -51.67 -3.44
C LYS A 127 2.09 -51.57 -2.10
N LYS A 128 1.36 -52.63 -1.75
CA LYS A 128 0.77 -52.79 -0.43
C LYS A 128 1.85 -53.09 0.61
N LYS A 129 1.76 -52.47 1.79
CA LYS A 129 2.62 -52.75 2.93
C LYS A 129 1.84 -53.57 3.95
N VAL A 130 2.49 -54.57 4.55
CA VAL A 130 1.92 -55.39 5.63
C VAL A 130 2.72 -55.10 6.89
N LYS A 131 2.03 -54.87 8.00
CA LYS A 131 2.64 -54.77 9.32
C LYS A 131 2.47 -56.10 10.04
N ILE A 132 3.58 -56.76 10.35
CA ILE A 132 3.60 -58.01 11.10
C ILE A 132 4.09 -57.69 12.51
N PHE A 133 3.32 -58.08 13.52
CA PHE A 133 3.73 -57.97 14.92
C PHE A 133 4.42 -59.25 15.33
N LEU A 134 5.68 -59.15 15.76
CA LEU A 134 6.51 -60.26 16.24
C LEU A 134 6.85 -60.00 17.71
N SER A 135 6.92 -61.05 18.52
CA SER A 135 7.40 -60.93 19.90
C SER A 135 8.90 -60.62 19.95
N ALA A 136 9.37 -60.13 21.10
CA ALA A 136 10.79 -59.83 21.31
C ALA A 136 11.71 -61.06 21.17
N GLN A 137 11.16 -62.28 21.32
CA GLN A 137 11.90 -63.51 21.12
C GLN A 137 11.99 -63.87 19.62
N GLU A 138 10.93 -63.63 18.85
CA GLU A 138 10.84 -63.95 17.42
C GLU A 138 11.57 -62.93 16.53
N ILE A 139 11.71 -61.68 16.97
CA ILE A 139 12.48 -60.67 16.22
C ILE A 139 13.99 -60.95 16.26
N LYS A 140 14.46 -61.80 17.18
CA LYS A 140 15.86 -62.12 17.36
C LYS A 140 16.37 -62.91 16.15
N GLY A 141 17.02 -62.20 15.21
CA GLY A 141 17.61 -62.78 14.00
C GLY A 141 17.06 -62.19 12.71
N VAL A 142 15.96 -61.43 12.75
CA VAL A 142 15.41 -60.75 11.57
C VAL A 142 16.17 -59.45 11.31
N LYS A 143 16.61 -59.25 10.07
CA LYS A 143 17.36 -58.06 9.62
C LYS A 143 16.68 -57.41 8.41
N LYS A 144 17.03 -56.15 8.16
CA LYS A 144 16.57 -55.42 6.98
C LYS A 144 17.13 -56.09 5.71
N GLY A 145 16.25 -56.48 4.80
CA GLY A 145 16.60 -57.17 3.55
C GLY A 145 16.20 -58.64 3.52
N ASP A 146 15.81 -59.21 4.66
CA ASP A 146 15.33 -60.58 4.73
C ASP A 146 14.02 -60.73 3.95
N THR A 147 13.90 -61.84 3.22
CA THR A 147 12.70 -62.16 2.44
C THR A 147 11.64 -62.80 3.33
N VAL A 148 10.41 -62.30 3.24
CA VAL A 148 9.29 -62.78 4.06
C VAL A 148 8.25 -63.43 3.14
N GLN A 149 7.88 -64.66 3.46
CA GLN A 149 6.72 -65.33 2.88
C GLN A 149 5.55 -65.22 3.84
N TYR A 150 4.38 -64.85 3.32
CA TYR A 150 3.16 -64.75 4.10
C TYR A 150 1.98 -65.31 3.31
N SER A 151 0.94 -65.77 4.02
CA SER A 151 -0.33 -66.17 3.42
C SER A 151 -1.48 -65.64 4.27
N PHE A 152 -2.53 -65.14 3.62
CA PHE A 152 -3.75 -64.75 4.30
C PHE A 152 -4.72 -65.93 4.31
N LYS A 153 -5.07 -66.42 5.50
CA LYS A 153 -6.15 -67.39 5.65
C LYS A 153 -7.50 -66.67 5.63
N LEU A 154 -7.95 -66.31 4.44
CA LEU A 154 -9.27 -65.72 4.24
C LEU A 154 -10.34 -66.80 4.49
N LYS A 155 -11.33 -66.52 5.35
CA LYS A 155 -12.52 -67.37 5.41
C LYS A 155 -13.22 -67.29 4.05
N LYS A 156 -13.59 -68.43 3.46
CA LYS A 156 -14.47 -68.44 2.29
C LYS A 156 -15.74 -67.69 2.68
N THR A 157 -15.97 -66.59 1.98
CA THR A 157 -17.22 -65.82 2.06
C THR A 157 -18.22 -66.47 1.12
#